data_AF-A0A3M7TRP0-F1
#
_entry.id   AF-A0A3M7TRP0-F1
#
_cell.length_a   1.000
_cell.length_b   1.000
_cell.length_c   1.000
_cell.angle_alpha   90.00
_cell.angle_beta   90.00
_cell.angle_gamma   90.00
#
_symmetry.space_group_name_H-M   'P 1'
#
loop_
_entity.id
_entity.type
_entity.pdbx_description
1 polymer ?
#
loop_
_entity_poly.entity_id
_entity_poly.type
_entity_poly.pdbx_seq_one_letter_code
_entity_poly.pdbx_strand_id
1 'polypeptide(L)'
;MGIIPFCPRQLQPCEGEQCTERRAEIAVNNFDPVSGLAYLYTPQNISFENASTLCSNQGAFLASINELNQLAHMFTYTDGTGNVQRCPTLFWSTDLSGDPVIVRVMPCSGGNIEVITNFEDCLAHALCVFQ
;
A
#
# COMPACT_ATOMS: atom_id res chain seq x y z
N MET A 1 -7.86 -30.58 0.99
CA MET A 1 -6.85 -29.74 1.67
C MET A 1 -7.31 -28.31 1.53
N GLY A 2 -7.90 -27.75 2.58
CA GLY A 2 -8.29 -26.34 2.58
C GLY A 2 -7.03 -25.49 2.70
N ILE A 3 -6.84 -24.55 1.79
CA ILE A 3 -5.83 -23.50 1.95
C ILE A 3 -6.33 -22.67 3.13
N ILE A 4 -5.63 -22.71 4.26
CA ILE A 4 -5.94 -21.84 5.39
C ILE A 4 -5.70 -20.41 4.90
N PRO A 5 -6.72 -19.53 4.84
CA PRO A 5 -6.51 -18.15 4.44
C PRO A 5 -5.52 -17.52 5.41
N PHE A 6 -4.36 -17.10 4.92
CA PHE A 6 -3.32 -16.52 5.75
C PHE A 6 -3.18 -15.04 5.41
N CYS A 7 -3.28 -14.19 6.43
CA CYS A 7 -3.05 -12.77 6.22
C CYS A 7 -1.60 -12.48 5.88
N PRO A 8 -1.33 -11.80 4.76
CA PRO A 8 0.03 -11.42 4.42
C PRO A 8 0.60 -10.54 5.53
N ARG A 9 1.87 -10.80 5.89
CA ARG A 9 2.57 -9.97 6.88
C ARG A 9 2.88 -8.61 6.27
N GLN A 10 2.48 -7.55 6.97
CA GLN A 10 2.83 -6.17 6.65
C GLN A 10 4.36 -5.99 6.69
N LEU A 11 4.96 -6.25 7.85
CA LEU A 11 6.41 -6.19 8.04
C LEU A 11 7.10 -7.34 7.29
N GLN A 12 8.10 -6.99 6.49
CA GLN A 12 8.89 -7.95 5.71
C GLN A 12 10.35 -7.98 6.19
N PRO A 13 11.09 -9.10 6.00
CA PRO A 13 12.46 -9.21 6.47
C PRO A 13 13.45 -8.23 5.81
N CYS A 14 13.16 -7.75 4.59
CA CYS A 14 14.00 -6.77 3.90
C CYS A 14 13.73 -5.32 4.36
N GLU A 15 12.74 -5.11 5.23
CA GLU A 15 12.37 -3.79 5.69
C GLU A 15 13.40 -3.26 6.71
N GLY A 16 13.98 -2.10 6.43
CA GLY A 16 14.85 -1.37 7.35
C GLY A 16 14.07 -0.45 8.30
N GLU A 17 14.73 0.02 9.36
CA GLU A 17 14.13 0.91 10.38
C GLU A 17 13.56 2.20 9.77
N GLN A 18 14.17 2.69 8.68
CA GLN A 18 13.76 3.91 7.98
C GLN A 18 12.40 3.78 7.28
N CYS A 19 11.88 2.57 7.07
CA CYS A 19 10.59 2.41 6.41
C CYS A 19 9.41 2.93 7.21
N THR A 20 9.53 3.01 8.54
CA THR A 20 8.50 3.64 9.38
C THR A 20 8.48 5.15 9.16
N GLU A 21 9.64 5.79 9.21
CA GLU A 21 9.79 7.23 8.95
C GLU A 21 9.35 7.58 7.52
N ARG A 22 9.80 6.80 6.54
CA ARG A 22 9.42 6.99 5.14
C ARG A 22 7.91 6.97 4.93
N ARG A 23 7.20 6.03 5.56
CA ARG A 23 5.73 5.98 5.48
C ARG A 23 5.08 7.19 6.15
N ALA A 24 5.64 7.69 7.25
CA ALA A 24 5.15 8.91 7.90
C ALA A 24 5.33 10.15 7.02
N GLU A 25 6.46 10.29 6.32
CA GLU A 25 6.69 11.36 5.35
C GLU A 25 5.68 11.33 4.20
N ILE A 26 5.44 10.15 3.62
CA ILE A 26 4.48 9.99 2.52
C ILE A 26 3.08 10.42 2.98
N ALA A 27 2.72 10.12 4.24
CA ALA A 27 1.41 10.39 4.80
C ALA A 27 1.08 11.89 4.93
N VAL A 28 2.08 12.78 4.90
CA VAL A 28 1.87 14.24 5.04
C VAL A 28 1.94 15.01 3.72
N ASN A 29 2.44 14.42 2.63
CA ASN A 29 2.69 15.14 1.38
C ASN A 29 1.43 15.38 0.52
N ASN A 30 0.41 14.51 0.64
CA ASN A 30 -0.90 14.56 -0.04
C ASN A 30 -0.88 14.67 -1.59
N PHE A 31 0.28 14.73 -2.22
CA PHE A 31 0.45 14.83 -3.67
C PHE A 31 1.81 14.26 -4.08
N ASP A 32 1.82 13.46 -5.15
CA ASP A 32 3.06 12.96 -5.77
C ASP A 32 3.26 13.59 -7.15
N PRO A 33 4.32 14.39 -7.37
CA PRO A 33 4.55 15.07 -8.63
C PRO A 33 4.97 14.14 -9.78
N VAL A 34 5.43 12.92 -9.48
CA VAL A 34 5.88 11.96 -10.50
C VAL A 34 4.69 11.30 -11.19
N SER A 35 3.71 10.85 -10.41
CA SER A 35 2.44 10.29 -10.92
C SER A 35 1.40 11.37 -11.24
N GLY A 36 1.51 12.56 -10.64
CA GLY A 36 0.51 13.62 -10.74
C GLY A 36 -0.75 13.36 -9.92
N LEU A 37 -0.72 12.38 -8.99
CA LEU A 37 -1.87 11.99 -8.18
C LEU A 37 -1.90 12.75 -6.85
N ALA A 38 -3.07 13.31 -6.54
CA ALA A 38 -3.39 13.74 -5.18
C ALA A 38 -3.91 12.54 -4.39
N TYR A 39 -3.40 12.35 -3.18
CA TYR A 39 -3.70 11.18 -2.38
C TYR A 39 -3.83 11.49 -0.89
N LEU A 40 -4.48 10.60 -0.14
CA LEU A 40 -4.45 10.55 1.32
C LEU A 40 -3.94 9.18 1.73
N TYR A 41 -2.83 9.12 2.47
CA TYR A 41 -2.24 7.86 2.92
C TYR A 41 -2.38 7.71 4.43
N THR A 42 -2.98 6.58 4.86
CA THR A 42 -3.11 6.20 6.27
C THR A 42 -2.22 5.01 6.57
N PRO A 43 -1.06 5.20 7.26
CA PRO A 43 -0.12 4.13 7.60
C PRO A 43 -0.57 3.32 8.82
N GLN A 44 -1.83 2.87 8.83
CA GLN A 44 -2.41 2.05 9.90
C GLN A 44 -3.02 0.79 9.31
N ASN A 45 -2.80 -0.34 9.98
CA ASN A 45 -3.43 -1.61 9.63
C ASN A 45 -4.91 -1.56 10.04
N ILE A 46 -5.80 -1.44 9.06
CA ILE A 46 -7.25 -1.37 9.25
C ILE A 46 -7.96 -2.40 8.35
N SER A 47 -9.25 -2.68 8.63
CA SER A 47 -10.07 -3.55 7.79
C SER A 47 -10.40 -2.88 6.45
N PHE A 48 -10.78 -3.68 5.46
CA PHE A 48 -11.21 -3.17 4.15
C PHE A 48 -12.38 -2.19 4.28
N GLU A 49 -13.40 -2.52 5.08
CA GLU A 49 -14.58 -1.67 5.30
C GLU A 49 -14.20 -0.30 5.88
N ASN A 50 -13.27 -0.27 6.84
CA ASN A 50 -12.77 0.97 7.42
C ASN A 50 -11.94 1.78 6.41
N ALA A 51 -11.11 1.10 5.61
CA ALA A 51 -10.32 1.75 4.56
C ALA A 51 -11.22 2.38 3.49
N SER A 52 -12.23 1.65 3.02
CA SER A 52 -13.22 2.13 2.06
C SER A 52 -14.02 3.31 2.61
N THR A 53 -14.47 3.22 3.86
CA THR A 53 -15.22 4.29 4.54
C THR A 53 -14.36 5.54 4.76
N LEU A 54 -13.08 5.35 5.10
CA LEU A 54 -12.14 6.46 5.26
C LEU A 54 -12.00 7.24 3.95
N CYS A 55 -11.78 6.56 2.82
CA CYS A 55 -11.64 7.23 1.53
C CYS A 55 -12.94 7.93 1.11
N SER A 56 -14.09 7.26 1.22
CA SER A 56 -15.37 7.82 0.79
C SER A 56 -15.78 9.06 1.61
N ASN A 57 -15.53 9.06 2.92
CA ASN A 57 -15.80 10.22 3.79
C ASN A 57 -14.96 11.46 3.43
N GLN A 58 -13.83 11.27 2.75
CA GLN A 58 -12.97 12.35 2.28
C GLN A 58 -13.29 12.76 0.83
N GLY A 59 -14.32 12.16 0.20
CA GLY A 59 -14.62 12.38 -1.22
C GLY A 59 -13.58 11.77 -2.17
N ALA A 60 -12.87 10.74 -1.72
CA ALA A 60 -11.84 10.03 -2.47
C ALA A 60 -12.23 8.55 -2.65
N PHE A 61 -11.45 7.82 -3.45
CA PHE A 61 -11.61 6.39 -3.67
C PHE A 61 -10.40 5.63 -3.15
N LEU A 62 -10.58 4.38 -2.73
CA LEU A 62 -9.43 3.49 -2.52
C LEU A 62 -8.62 3.45 -3.82
N ALA A 63 -7.30 3.61 -3.69
CA ALA A 63 -6.41 3.56 -4.83
C ALA A 63 -6.57 2.23 -5.56
N SER A 64 -6.82 2.32 -6.87
CA SER A 64 -6.82 1.16 -7.75
C SER A 64 -5.43 0.53 -7.79
N ILE A 65 -5.36 -0.73 -8.23
CA ILE A 65 -4.10 -1.46 -8.45
C ILE A 65 -3.14 -0.64 -9.34
N ASN A 66 -3.67 0.04 -10.35
CA ASN A 66 -2.87 0.87 -11.26
C ASN A 66 -2.33 2.14 -10.60
N GLU A 67 -3.13 2.83 -9.79
CA GLU A 67 -2.68 4.01 -9.04
C GLU A 67 -1.64 3.61 -7.97
N LEU A 68 -1.85 2.48 -7.28
CA LEU A 68 -0.86 1.92 -6.36
C LEU A 68 0.46 1.60 -7.07
N ASN A 69 0.41 1.09 -8.30
CA ASN A 69 1.61 0.87 -9.11
C ASN A 69 2.32 2.18 -9.46
N GLN A 70 1.58 3.23 -9.81
CA GLN A 70 2.12 4.55 -10.12
C GLN A 70 2.73 5.25 -8.90
N LEU A 71 2.22 4.97 -7.70
CA LEU A 71 2.66 5.53 -6.43
C LEU A 71 3.73 4.68 -5.73
N ALA A 72 4.02 3.48 -6.24
CA ALA A 72 4.88 2.51 -5.59
C ALA A 72 6.31 3.03 -5.38
N HIS A 73 6.83 3.90 -6.24
CA HIS A 73 8.18 4.48 -6.11
C HIS A 73 8.38 5.25 -4.82
N MET A 74 7.31 5.81 -4.25
CA MET A 74 7.39 6.54 -2.98
C MET A 74 7.87 5.64 -1.84
N PHE A 75 7.60 4.34 -1.90
CA PHE A 75 7.95 3.33 -0.91
C PHE A 75 9.36 2.77 -1.10
N THR A 76 10.28 3.64 -1.54
CA THR A 76 11.72 3.37 -1.60
C THR A 76 12.48 4.52 -0.95
N TYR A 77 13.70 4.26 -0.50
CA TYR A 77 14.63 5.28 -0.02
C TYR A 77 16.07 4.89 -0.40
N THR A 78 16.99 5.85 -0.39
CA THR A 78 18.42 5.57 -0.56
C THR A 78 19.09 5.57 0.80
N ASP A 79 19.81 4.49 1.14
CA ASP A 79 20.54 4.42 2.40
C ASP A 79 21.86 5.21 2.37
N GLY A 80 22.55 5.26 3.51
CA GLY A 80 23.83 5.98 3.65
C GLY A 80 24.97 5.44 2.79
N THR A 81 24.80 4.29 2.13
CA THR A 81 25.76 3.68 1.21
C THR A 81 25.41 3.92 -0.27
N GLY A 82 24.30 4.61 -0.55
CA GLY A 82 23.82 4.88 -1.91
C GLY A 82 22.97 3.76 -2.51
N ASN A 83 22.59 2.74 -1.72
CA ASN A 83 21.75 1.65 -2.20
C ASN A 83 20.27 1.99 -2.06
N VAL A 84 19.48 1.65 -3.07
CA VAL A 84 18.02 1.81 -3.03
C VAL A 84 17.42 0.67 -2.20
N GLN A 85 16.83 1.06 -1.08
CA GLN A 85 16.10 0.19 -0.17
C GLN A 85 14.59 0.27 -0.46
N ARG A 86 13.90 -0.83 -0.17
CA ARG A 86 12.46 -1.01 -0.42
C ARG A 86 11.70 -1.04 0.90
N CYS A 87 10.52 -0.45 0.90
CA CYS A 87 9.58 -0.50 2.01
C CYS A 87 8.30 -1.23 1.59
N PRO A 88 8.32 -2.58 1.53
CA PRO A 88 7.14 -3.36 1.19
C PRO A 88 5.95 -2.91 2.02
N THR A 89 4.82 -2.61 1.39
CA THR A 89 3.65 -2.08 2.10
C THR A 89 2.40 -2.74 1.52
N LEU A 90 1.53 -3.27 2.38
CA LEU A 90 0.24 -3.81 1.96
C LEU A 90 -0.81 -2.70 1.96
N PHE A 91 -1.57 -2.64 0.89
CA PHE A 91 -2.69 -1.73 0.71
C PHE A 91 -3.97 -2.49 0.42
N TRP A 92 -5.09 -1.99 0.94
CA TRP A 92 -6.39 -2.34 0.41
C TRP A 92 -6.60 -1.74 -0.98
N SER A 93 -7.18 -2.52 -1.88
CA SER A 93 -7.67 -2.10 -3.18
C SER A 93 -8.86 -2.97 -3.58
N THR A 94 -9.39 -2.77 -4.77
CA THR A 94 -10.41 -3.64 -5.36
C THR A 94 -9.94 -4.16 -6.71
N ASP A 95 -10.39 -5.36 -7.07
CA ASP A 95 -10.21 -5.89 -8.42
C ASP A 95 -11.23 -5.30 -9.42
N LEU A 96 -11.26 -5.85 -10.64
CA LEU A 96 -12.17 -5.40 -11.69
C LEU A 96 -13.66 -5.69 -11.40
N SER A 97 -13.94 -6.65 -10.50
CA SER A 97 -15.29 -6.99 -10.06
C SER A 97 -15.74 -6.13 -8.88
N GLY A 98 -14.82 -5.36 -8.29
CA GLY A 98 -15.05 -4.60 -7.06
C GLY A 98 -14.77 -5.40 -5.79
N ASP A 99 -14.23 -6.62 -5.91
CA ASP A 99 -13.93 -7.46 -4.77
C ASP A 99 -12.67 -6.98 -4.05
N PRO A 100 -12.61 -7.03 -2.71
CA PRO A 100 -11.44 -6.61 -1.94
C PRO A 100 -10.20 -7.41 -2.30
N VAL A 101 -9.08 -6.72 -2.49
CA VAL A 101 -7.76 -7.34 -2.66
C VAL A 101 -6.73 -6.63 -1.79
N ILE A 102 -5.67 -7.34 -1.44
CA ILE A 102 -4.49 -6.74 -0.82
C ILE A 102 -3.40 -6.60 -1.88
N VAL A 103 -2.81 -5.42 -1.99
CA VAL A 103 -1.71 -5.15 -2.92
C VAL A 103 -0.44 -4.87 -2.12
N ARG A 104 0.59 -5.68 -2.33
CA ARG A 104 1.94 -5.40 -1.83
C ARG A 104 2.69 -4.55 -2.85
N VAL A 105 2.96 -3.30 -2.50
CA VAL A 105 3.88 -2.45 -3.27
C VAL A 105 5.32 -2.69 -2.84
N MET A 106 6.26 -2.51 -3.77
CA MET A 106 7.70 -2.66 -3.54
C MET A 106 8.09 -3.95 -2.79
N PRO A 107 7.70 -5.14 -3.29
CA PRO A 107 8.03 -6.42 -2.65
C PRO A 107 9.56 -6.62 -2.55
N CYS A 108 9.98 -7.37 -1.52
CA CYS A 108 11.39 -7.69 -1.28
C CYS A 108 12.05 -8.47 -2.43
N SER A 109 11.26 -9.30 -3.13
CA SER A 109 11.72 -10.13 -4.25
C SER A 109 12.09 -9.33 -5.50
N GLY A 110 11.82 -8.02 -5.54
CA GLY A 110 11.92 -7.21 -6.75
C GLY A 110 10.61 -7.18 -7.54
N GLY A 111 10.56 -6.36 -8.60
CA GLY A 111 9.34 -6.11 -9.38
C GLY A 111 8.52 -4.92 -8.88
N ASN A 112 7.33 -4.76 -9.48
CA ASN A 112 6.47 -3.59 -9.33
C ASN A 112 5.52 -3.71 -8.13
N ILE A 113 4.54 -4.61 -8.22
CA ILE A 113 3.55 -4.90 -7.17
C ILE A 113 3.16 -6.39 -7.17
N GLU A 114 2.63 -6.89 -6.06
CA GLU A 114 2.04 -8.23 -5.92
C GLU A 114 0.58 -8.09 -5.47
N VAL A 115 -0.36 -8.74 -6.16
CA VAL A 115 -1.78 -8.76 -5.79
C VAL A 115 -2.09 -10.06 -5.07
N ILE A 116 -2.69 -9.95 -3.89
CA ILE A 116 -2.96 -11.06 -2.98
C ILE A 116 -4.48 -11.18 -2.84
N THR A 117 -4.98 -12.39 -3.08
CA THR A 117 -6.40 -12.78 -2.97
C THR A 117 -6.53 -13.98 -2.04
N ASN A 118 -7.76 -14.41 -1.74
CA ASN A 118 -8.05 -15.58 -0.88
C ASN A 118 -7.48 -15.45 0.54
N PHE A 119 -7.83 -14.36 1.22
CA PHE A 119 -7.45 -14.05 2.60
C PHE A 119 -8.71 -13.87 3.46
N GLU A 120 -8.57 -13.92 4.78
CA GLU A 120 -9.68 -13.78 5.74
C GLU A 120 -9.21 -12.95 6.94
N ASP A 121 -10.04 -12.02 7.42
CA ASP A 121 -9.79 -11.18 8.60
C ASP A 121 -8.44 -10.43 8.61
N CYS A 122 -8.02 -9.92 7.45
CA CYS A 122 -6.75 -9.22 7.32
C CYS A 122 -6.84 -7.73 7.57
N LEU A 123 -5.68 -7.14 7.79
CA LEU A 123 -5.51 -5.71 7.92
C LEU A 123 -4.41 -5.27 6.95
N ALA A 124 -4.61 -4.11 6.34
CA ALA A 124 -3.66 -3.46 5.46
C ALA A 124 -3.81 -1.95 5.59
N HIS A 125 -2.89 -1.20 4.99
CA HIS A 125 -2.98 0.26 4.96
C HIS A 125 -4.04 0.72 3.95
N ALA A 126 -4.46 1.98 4.08
CA ALA A 126 -5.33 2.65 3.11
C ALA A 126 -4.56 3.75 2.39
N LEU A 127 -4.69 3.78 1.06
CA LEU A 127 -4.28 4.90 0.23
C LEU A 127 -5.49 5.30 -0.59
N CYS A 128 -5.93 6.53 -0.44
CA CYS A 128 -7.06 7.10 -1.16
C CYS A 128 -6.53 8.02 -2.26
N VAL A 129 -7.14 8.01 -3.43
CA VAL A 129 -6.80 8.91 -4.55
C VAL A 129 -8.01 9.80 -4.84
N PHE A 130 -7.74 11.09 -5.04
CA PHE A 130 -8.74 12.07 -5.45
C PHE A 130 -8.82 12.09 -6.98
N GLN A 131 -10.03 11.94 -7.52
CA GLN A 131 -10.32 11.95 -8.95
C GLN A 131 -11.22 13.13 -9.32
#